data_AF-A0A7V9J0I8-F1
#
_entry.id   AF-A0A7V9J0I8-F1
#
_cell.length_a   1.000
_cell.length_b   1.000
_cell.length_c   1.000
_cell.angle_alpha   90.00
_cell.angle_beta   90.00
_cell.angle_gamma   90.00
#
_symmetry.space_group_name_H-M   'P 1'
#
loop_
_entity.id
_entity.type
_entity.pdbx_description
1 polymer ?
#
loop_
_entity_poly.entity_id
_entity_poly.type
_entity_poly.pdbx_seq_one_letter_code
_entity_poly.pdbx_strand_id
1 'polypeptide(L)' 'MKEHCRKVLRDAYLFMDRELLTSAERAEIQSHLEECAPCYERYGLEAHATAAIARLRGHDRCPERLRSHISELLRDL' A
#
# COMPACT_ATOMS: atom_id res chain seq x y z
N MET A 1 -1.29 -16.68 -18.50
CA MET A 1 -0.62 -16.00 -17.37
C MET A 1 0.05 -17.05 -16.50
N LYS A 2 1.34 -16.90 -16.16
CA LYS A 2 2.11 -17.89 -15.39
C LYS A 2 1.67 -17.91 -13.91
N GLU A 3 1.81 -19.05 -13.23
CA GLU A 3 1.45 -19.18 -11.80
C GLU A 3 2.18 -18.19 -10.90
N HIS A 4 3.46 -17.93 -11.18
CA HIS A 4 4.24 -16.92 -10.45
C HIS A 4 3.64 -15.51 -10.59
N CYS A 5 3.21 -15.10 -11.79
CA CYS A 5 2.52 -13.81 -11.98
C CYS A 5 1.19 -13.75 -11.21
N ARG A 6 0.47 -14.88 -11.07
CA ARG A 6 -0.76 -14.93 -10.26
C ARG A 6 -0.47 -14.74 -8.77
N LYS A 7 0.62 -15.32 -8.27
CA LYS A 7 1.08 -15.12 -6.88
C LYS A 7 1.47 -13.65 -6.67
N VAL A 8 2.38 -13.13 -7.49
CA VAL A 8 2.87 -11.75 -7.35
C VAL A 8 1.73 -10.75 -7.41
N LEU A 9 0.78 -10.90 -8.34
CA LEU A 9 -0.36 -9.96 -8.41
C LEU A 9 -1.27 -10.03 -7.18
N ARG A 10 -1.44 -11.19 -6.54
CA ARG A 10 -2.18 -11.26 -5.26
C ARG A 10 -1.43 -10.53 -4.16
N ASP A 11 -0.13 -10.80 -4.05
CA ASP A 11 0.71 -10.23 -3.00
C ASP A 11 0.93 -8.71 -3.22
N ALA A 12 0.87 -8.25 -4.47
CA ALA A 12 0.99 -6.84 -4.84
C ALA A 12 -0.14 -5.96 -4.27
N TYR A 13 -1.33 -6.52 -4.03
CA TYR A 13 -2.39 -5.78 -3.32
C TYR A 13 -2.03 -5.54 -1.86
N LEU A 14 -1.53 -6.57 -1.17
CA LEU A 14 -1.03 -6.45 0.21
C LEU A 14 0.13 -5.44 0.28
N PHE A 15 0.97 -5.42 -0.76
CA PHE A 15 2.03 -4.44 -0.91
C PHE A 15 1.51 -3.01 -1.06
N MET A 16 0.47 -2.81 -1.87
CA MET A 16 -0.18 -1.51 -2.10
C MET A 16 -0.77 -0.93 -0.81
N ASP A 17 -1.45 -1.78 -0.03
CA ASP A 17 -2.09 -1.40 1.23
C ASP A 17 -1.11 -1.32 2.41
N ARG A 18 0.19 -1.55 2.14
CA ARG A 18 1.27 -1.56 3.14
C ARG A 18 1.01 -2.55 4.28
N GLU A 19 0.35 -3.65 3.98
CA GLU A 19 0.10 -4.71 4.95
C GLU A 19 1.39 -5.48 5.31
N LEU A 20 1.24 -6.46 6.21
CA LEU A 20 2.33 -7.25 6.78
C LEU A 20 2.96 -8.17 5.74
N LEU A 21 3.91 -7.63 4.99
CA LEU A 21 4.85 -8.37 4.15
C LEU A 21 6.24 -8.37 4.77
N THR A 22 6.94 -9.49 4.65
CA THR A 22 8.37 -9.56 4.94
C THR A 22 9.16 -8.68 3.97
N SER A 23 10.37 -8.28 4.35
CA SER A 23 11.26 -7.53 3.44
C SER A 23 11.57 -8.32 2.16
N ALA A 24 11.67 -9.65 2.26
CA ALA A 24 11.90 -10.54 1.12
C ALA A 24 10.74 -10.53 0.13
N GLU A 25 9.49 -10.63 0.60
CA GLU A 25 8.30 -10.59 -0.26
C GLU A 25 8.17 -9.24 -0.97
N ARG A 26 8.46 -8.14 -0.28
CA ARG A 26 8.47 -6.80 -0.89
C ARG A 26 9.50 -6.71 -2.02
N ALA A 27 10.70 -7.26 -1.81
CA ALA A 27 11.74 -7.28 -2.84
C ALA A 27 11.36 -8.17 -4.04
N GLU A 28 10.75 -9.34 -3.79
CA GLU A 28 10.24 -10.24 -4.85
C GLU A 28 9.20 -9.53 -5.72
N ILE A 29 8.21 -8.87 -5.10
CA ILE A 29 7.17 -8.12 -5.82
C ILE A 29 7.79 -7.00 -6.64
N GLN A 30 8.69 -6.21 -6.05
CA GLN A 30 9.35 -5.10 -6.74
C GLN A 30 10.14 -5.56 -7.97
N SER A 31 11.00 -6.56 -7.81
CA SER A 31 11.78 -7.14 -8.93
C SER A 31 10.88 -7.71 -10.02
N HIS A 32 9.79 -8.40 -9.66
CA HIS A 32 8.87 -8.92 -10.66
C HIS A 32 8.14 -7.81 -11.43
N LEU A 33 7.70 -6.75 -10.75
CA LEU A 33 7.04 -5.62 -11.40
C LEU A 33 8.00 -4.85 -12.33
N GLU A 34 9.29 -4.83 -12.03
CA GLU A 34 10.32 -4.24 -12.91
C GLU A 34 10.59 -5.11 -14.16
N GLU A 35 10.56 -6.43 -14.01
CA GLU A 35 10.88 -7.37 -15.10
C GLU A 35 9.66 -7.81 -15.93
N CYS A 36 8.44 -7.62 -15.42
CA CYS A 36 7.21 -8.13 -16.02
C CYS A 36 6.21 -7.00 -16.36
N ALA A 37 6.37 -6.42 -17.55
CA ALA A 37 5.47 -5.41 -18.11
C ALA A 37 3.96 -5.70 -17.94
N PRO A 38 3.43 -6.92 -18.24
CA PRO A 38 1.99 -7.17 -18.08
C PRO A 38 1.51 -7.18 -16.62
N CYS A 39 2.39 -7.50 -15.65
CA CYS A 39 2.06 -7.37 -14.23
C CYS A 39 2.14 -5.92 -13.77
N TYR A 40 3.15 -5.18 -14.25
CA TYR A 40 3.30 -3.74 -14.01
C TYR A 40 2.08 -2.96 -14.49
N GLU A 41 1.59 -3.22 -15.70
CA GLU A 41 0.41 -2.51 -16.24
C GLU A 41 -0.85 -2.75 -15.40
N ARG A 42 -1.07 -3.99 -14.96
CA ARG A 42 -2.24 -4.35 -14.14
C ARG A 42 -2.20 -3.72 -12.76
N TYR A 43 -1.06 -3.85 -12.07
CA TYR A 43 -0.83 -3.22 -10.77
C TYR A 43 -0.82 -1.69 -10.87
N GLY A 44 -0.21 -1.16 -11.93
CA GLY A 44 0.02 0.26 -12.13
C GLY A 44 -1.27 1.06 -12.21
N LEU A 45 -2.29 0.58 -12.95
CA LEU A 45 -3.57 1.29 -13.02
C LEU A 45 -4.19 1.49 -11.63
N GLU A 46 -4.24 0.43 -10.83
CA GLU A 46 -4.81 0.47 -9.48
C GLU A 46 -3.95 1.31 -8.54
N ALA A 47 -2.62 1.17 -8.57
CA ALA A 47 -1.71 1.98 -7.77
C ALA A 47 -1.87 3.48 -8.06
N HIS A 48 -2.01 3.84 -9.35
CA HIS A 48 -2.23 5.21 -9.78
C HIS A 48 -3.60 5.73 -9.35
N ALA A 49 -4.65 4.91 -9.45
CA ALA A 49 -5.99 5.26 -8.98
C ALA A 49 -6.02 5.48 -7.46
N THR A 50 -5.42 4.57 -6.69
CA THR A 50 -5.30 4.68 -5.23
C THR A 50 -4.53 5.94 -4.83
N ALA A 51 -3.41 6.24 -5.50
CA ALA A 51 -2.65 7.46 -5.27
C ALA A 51 -3.45 8.73 -5.62
N ALA A 52 -4.23 8.72 -6.69
CA ALA A 52 -5.10 9.83 -7.06
C ALA A 52 -6.21 10.04 -6.02
N ILE A 53 -6.89 8.98 -5.58
CA ILE A 53 -7.91 9.03 -4.53
C ILE A 53 -7.30 9.56 -3.24
N ALA A 54 -6.12 9.09 -2.83
CA ALA A 54 -5.45 9.56 -1.62
C ALA A 54 -5.16 11.07 -1.63
N ARG A 55 -4.83 11.64 -2.80
CA ARG A 55 -4.65 13.09 -2.97
C ARG A 55 -5.97 13.88 -2.94
N LEU A 56 -7.05 13.26 -3.43
CA LEU A 56 -8.38 13.86 -3.49
C LEU A 56 -9.14 13.75 -2.17
N ARG A 57 -8.83 12.76 -1.32
CA ARG A 57 -9.35 12.72 0.04
C ARG A 57 -8.83 13.95 0.75
N GLY A 58 -9.72 14.91 0.98
CA GLY A 58 -9.43 16.07 1.80
C GLY A 58 -8.83 15.59 3.10
N HIS A 59 -7.69 16.17 3.48
CA HIS A 59 -7.16 16.00 4.82
C HIS A 59 -8.14 16.66 5.79
N ASP A 60 -9.23 15.98 6.11
CA ASP A 60 -10.11 16.38 7.18
C ASP A 60 -9.22 16.46 8.42
N ARG A 61 -9.14 17.67 8.99
CA ARG A 61 -8.34 17.88 10.18
C ARG A 61 -8.82 16.91 11.24
N CYS A 62 -7.89 16.15 11.80
CA CYS A 62 -8.18 15.29 12.95
C CYS A 62 -8.91 16.13 14.01
N PRO A 63 -10.10 15.71 14.48
CA PRO A 63 -10.82 16.45 15.50
C PRO A 63 -9.94 16.66 16.73
N GLU A 64 -9.87 17.90 17.24
CA GLU A 64 -8.96 18.26 18.34
C GLU A 64 -9.17 17.39 19.58
N ARG A 65 -10.42 17.01 19.88
CA ARG A 65 -10.72 16.07 20.98
C ARG A 65 -10.00 14.72 20.83
N LEU A 66 -9.99 14.16 19.62
CA LEU A 66 -9.32 12.88 19.35
C LEU A 66 -7.80 13.04 19.42
N ARG A 67 -7.28 14.14 18.85
CA ARG A 67 -5.84 14.45 18.88
C ARG A 67 -5.31 14.61 20.31
N SER A 68 -6.01 15.35 21.15
CA SER A 68 -5.64 15.54 22.56
C SER A 68 -5.65 14.23 23.32
N HIS A 69 -6.71 13.42 23.15
CA HIS A 69 -6.83 12.13 23.82
C HIS A 69 -5.69 11.16 23.46
N ILE A 70 -5.33 11.05 22.18
CA ILE A 70 -4.19 10.24 21.74
C ILE A 70 -2.87 10.78 22.32
N SER A 71 -2.70 12.10 22.38
CA SER A 71 -1.49 12.74 22.90
C SER A 71 -1.31 12.58 24.41
N GLU A 72 -2.41 12.35 25.14
CA GLU A 72 -2.37 11.96 26.56
C GLU A 72 -1.98 10.49 26.70
N LEU A 73 -2.66 9.58 25.98
CA LEU A 73 -2.34 8.14 26.01
C LEU A 73 -0.87 7.84 25.67
N LEU A 74 -0.29 8.56 24.70
CA LEU A 74 1.11 8.39 24.31
C LEU A 74 2.11 8.94 25.33
N ARG A 75 1.69 9.85 26.23
CA ARG A 75 2.55 10.36 27.32
C ARG A 75 2.65 9.39 28.50
N ASP A 76 1.67 8.50 28.63
CA ASP A 76 1.57 7.52 29.71
C ASP A 76 2.19 6.15 29.36
N LEU A 77 2.79 6.03 28.16
CA LEU A 77 3.59 4.88 27.70
C LEU A 77 5.09 5.13 27.92
#